data_AF-A0A124FHQ7-F1
#
_entry.id   AF-A0A124FHQ7-F1
#
_cell.length_a   1.000
_cell.length_b   1.000
_cell.length_c   1.000
_cell.angle_alpha   90.00
_cell.angle_beta   90.00
_cell.angle_gamma   90.00
#
_symmetry.space_group_name_H-M   'P 1'
#
loop_
_entity.id
_entity.type
_entity.pdbx_description
1 polymer ?
#
loop_
_entity_poly.entity_id
_entity_poly.type
_entity_poly.pdbx_seq_one_letter_code
_entity_poly.pdbx_strand_id
1 'polypeptide(L)'
;MCDILVATPKVTRDNTMLFAKNSDRDPNEAQIIEVIPRQKHEEESVKLTYVEFPQVKETYAVILSRPWWIWGAEMGVNEFNLAIGNTAVFTKEKIPERGILGMDMIRLALERTKTAKEAMEFIINIIESYGQGGNGSYEHKMLYSN
;
A
#
# COMPACT_ATOMS: atom_id res chain seq x y z
N MET A 1 -1.03 -10.92 -13.07
CA MET A 1 -0.30 -9.71 -13.45
C MET A 1 -1.17 -8.53 -13.08
N CYS A 2 -0.71 -7.72 -12.13
CA CYS A 2 -1.28 -6.43 -11.81
C CYS A 2 -0.64 -5.34 -12.67
N ASP A 3 -1.44 -4.33 -13.01
CA ASP A 3 -1.02 -3.18 -13.79
C ASP A 3 -1.56 -1.90 -13.14
N ILE A 4 -0.88 -0.79 -13.41
CA ILE A 4 -1.31 0.55 -13.00
C ILE A 4 -1.47 1.40 -14.25
N LEU A 5 -2.59 2.12 -14.33
CA LEU A 5 -2.86 3.10 -15.37
C LEU A 5 -3.12 4.47 -14.73
N VAL A 6 -2.47 5.48 -15.31
CA VAL A 6 -2.57 6.88 -14.89
C VAL A 6 -2.89 7.73 -16.11
N ALA A 7 -4.04 8.41 -16.10
CA ALA A 7 -4.42 9.35 -17.15
C ALA A 7 -4.60 10.75 -16.56
N THR A 8 -3.64 11.64 -16.85
CA THR A 8 -3.62 13.00 -16.30
C THR A 8 -4.77 13.86 -16.85
N PRO A 9 -5.15 14.96 -16.17
CA PRO A 9 -6.16 15.90 -16.67
C PRO A 9 -5.95 16.36 -18.12
N LYS A 10 -4.70 16.40 -18.61
CA LYS A 10 -4.37 16.82 -19.98
C LYS A 10 -4.87 15.85 -21.06
N VAL A 11 -5.14 14.60 -20.71
CA VAL A 11 -5.50 13.53 -21.65
C VAL A 11 -6.88 12.93 -21.39
N THR A 12 -7.59 13.40 -20.36
CA THR A 12 -8.93 12.94 -20.01
C THR A 12 -9.97 13.93 -20.50
N ARG A 13 -11.11 13.42 -21.00
CA ARG A 13 -12.19 14.25 -21.56
C ARG A 13 -12.69 15.31 -20.57
N ASP A 14 -12.76 14.94 -19.29
CA ASP A 14 -13.39 15.74 -18.24
C ASP A 14 -12.36 16.53 -17.40
N ASN A 15 -11.10 16.61 -17.84
CA ASN A 15 -9.98 17.27 -17.13
C ASN A 15 -9.75 16.74 -15.70
N THR A 16 -10.02 15.46 -15.46
CA THR A 16 -9.83 14.81 -14.15
C THR A 16 -8.59 13.91 -14.15
N MET A 17 -8.03 13.71 -12.96
CA MET A 17 -7.00 12.69 -12.73
C MET A 17 -7.68 11.32 -12.63
N LEU A 18 -7.28 10.36 -13.47
CA LEU A 18 -7.70 8.97 -13.34
C LEU A 18 -6.51 8.10 -12.89
N PHE A 19 -6.75 7.31 -11.85
CA PHE A 19 -5.86 6.27 -11.36
C PHE A 19 -6.63 4.95 -11.39
N ALA A 20 -6.07 3.92 -12.01
CA ALA A 20 -6.65 2.59 -12.05
C ALA A 20 -5.58 1.54 -11.75
N LYS A 21 -6.00 0.50 -11.01
CA LYS A 21 -5.20 -0.69 -10.75
C LYS A 21 -6.10 -1.91 -10.87
N ASN A 22 -5.64 -2.93 -11.56
CA ASN A 22 -6.13 -4.31 -11.40
C ASN A 22 -5.27 -5.02 -10.34
N SER A 23 -5.93 -5.80 -9.50
CA SER A 23 -5.25 -6.68 -8.55
C SER A 23 -5.31 -8.11 -9.09
N ASP A 24 -4.19 -8.83 -8.98
CA ASP A 24 -4.01 -10.19 -9.46
C ASP A 24 -3.92 -11.20 -8.32
N ARG A 25 -4.59 -10.91 -7.19
CA ARG A 25 -4.69 -11.85 -6.07
C ARG A 25 -5.33 -13.17 -6.49
N ASP A 26 -5.04 -14.19 -5.70
CA ASP A 26 -5.68 -15.50 -5.83
C ASP A 26 -7.22 -15.38 -5.71
N PRO A 27 -8.00 -16.25 -6.38
CA PRO A 27 -9.46 -16.17 -6.39
C PRO A 27 -10.13 -16.16 -5.00
N ASN A 28 -9.51 -16.81 -4.01
CA ASN A 28 -10.01 -16.88 -2.64
C ASN A 28 -9.55 -15.71 -1.75
N GLU A 29 -8.81 -14.77 -2.31
CA GLU A 29 -8.38 -13.56 -1.63
C GLU A 29 -9.32 -12.40 -1.93
N ALA A 30 -10.49 -12.43 -1.28
CA ALA A 30 -11.47 -11.36 -1.36
C ALA A 30 -10.85 -9.98 -1.09
N GLN A 31 -11.14 -9.03 -1.98
CA GLN A 31 -10.81 -7.61 -1.83
C GLN A 31 -11.89 -6.92 -1.00
N ILE A 32 -11.55 -6.57 0.23
CA ILE A 32 -12.40 -5.83 1.14
C ILE A 32 -12.24 -4.33 0.87
N ILE A 33 -13.36 -3.64 0.68
CA ILE A 33 -13.41 -2.19 0.73
C ILE A 33 -13.58 -1.76 2.18
N GLU A 34 -12.61 -1.04 2.72
CA GLU A 34 -12.60 -0.60 4.12
C GLU A 34 -12.48 0.92 4.19
N VAL A 35 -13.35 1.54 4.98
CA VAL A 35 -13.30 2.99 5.27
C VAL A 35 -12.82 3.16 6.70
N ILE A 36 -11.65 3.74 6.87
CA ILE A 36 -11.03 3.97 8.18
C ILE A 36 -11.05 5.48 8.43
N PRO A 37 -11.75 5.96 9.46
CA PRO A 37 -11.74 7.39 9.79
C PRO A 37 -10.37 7.80 10.30
N ARG A 38 -10.11 9.11 10.34
CA ARG A 38 -8.92 9.67 10.99
C ARG A 38 -8.83 9.20 12.44
N GLN A 39 -7.65 8.79 12.88
CA GLN A 39 -7.43 8.24 14.22
C GLN A 39 -6.29 8.97 14.93
N LYS A 40 -6.35 8.95 16.26
CA LYS A 40 -5.25 9.32 17.14
C LYS A 40 -4.78 8.07 17.87
N HIS A 41 -3.47 7.97 18.07
CA HIS A 41 -2.84 6.78 18.65
C HIS A 41 -2.00 7.18 19.86
N GLU A 42 -2.07 6.36 20.91
CA GLU A 42 -1.18 6.49 22.07
C GLU A 42 -0.06 5.43 22.07
N GLU A 43 -0.25 4.39 21.26
CA GLU A 43 0.69 3.31 21.03
C GLU A 43 1.99 3.80 20.37
N GLU A 44 3.11 3.15 20.72
CA GLU A 44 4.41 3.46 20.13
C GLU A 44 4.67 2.69 18.82
N SER A 45 3.98 1.57 18.61
CA SER A 45 4.11 0.73 17.43
C SER A 45 2.75 0.29 16.86
N VAL A 46 2.75 -0.06 15.57
CA VAL A 46 1.64 -0.67 14.86
C VAL A 46 2.09 -2.02 14.31
N LYS A 47 1.27 -3.05 14.50
CA LYS A 47 1.50 -4.37 13.92
C LYS A 47 1.03 -4.39 12.47
N LEU A 48 1.96 -4.50 11.54
CA LEU A 48 1.72 -4.71 10.12
C LEU A 48 1.41 -6.20 9.84
N THR A 49 1.45 -6.62 8.58
CA THR A 49 1.13 -8.00 8.21
C THR A 49 2.11 -9.01 8.83
N TYR A 50 3.42 -8.70 8.82
CA TYR A 50 4.44 -9.61 9.35
C TYR A 50 5.37 -8.98 10.39
N VAL A 51 5.42 -7.67 10.53
CA VAL A 51 6.37 -6.97 11.41
C VAL A 51 5.67 -5.87 12.19
N GLU A 52 6.34 -5.33 13.20
CA GLU A 52 5.92 -4.09 13.85
C GLU A 52 6.64 -2.89 13.23
N PHE A 53 5.97 -1.73 13.24
CA PHE A 53 6.49 -0.49 12.68
C PHE A 53 6.21 0.68 13.63
N PRO A 54 7.07 1.72 13.69
CA PRO A 54 6.82 2.88 14.54
C PRO A 54 5.46 3.53 14.25
N GLN A 55 4.69 3.76 15.30
CA GLN A 55 3.39 4.43 15.20
C GLN A 55 3.56 5.96 15.22
N VAL A 56 2.60 6.66 14.61
CA VAL A 56 2.49 8.12 14.65
C VAL A 56 1.29 8.54 15.49
N LYS A 57 1.31 9.76 16.04
CA LYS A 57 0.22 10.26 16.88
C LYS A 57 -1.13 10.42 16.18
N GLU A 58 -1.13 10.58 14.85
CA GLU A 58 -2.34 10.76 14.06
C GLU A 58 -2.20 10.11 12.69
N THR A 59 -3.24 9.40 12.25
CA THR A 59 -3.37 8.84 10.90
C THR A 59 -4.57 9.44 10.18
N TYR A 60 -4.42 9.67 8.88
CA TYR A 60 -5.46 10.25 8.03
C TYR A 60 -6.60 9.28 7.74
N ALA A 61 -7.77 9.82 7.43
CA ALA A 61 -8.89 9.01 6.97
C ALA A 61 -8.59 8.42 5.59
N VAL A 62 -8.89 7.14 5.39
CA VAL A 62 -8.60 6.39 4.17
C VAL A 62 -9.77 5.51 3.72
N ILE A 63 -9.86 5.29 2.42
CA ILE A 63 -10.65 4.22 1.80
C ILE A 63 -9.65 3.26 1.16
N LEU A 64 -9.69 2.00 1.55
CA LEU A 64 -8.75 0.97 1.11
C LEU A 64 -9.48 -0.13 0.34
N SER A 65 -8.82 -0.70 -0.66
CA SER A 65 -9.09 -2.06 -1.16
C SER A 65 -7.95 -2.94 -0.70
N ARG A 66 -8.24 -3.99 0.08
CA ARG A 66 -7.21 -4.89 0.59
C ARG A 66 -7.62 -6.37 0.60
N PRO A 67 -6.68 -7.31 0.47
CA PRO A 67 -6.95 -8.72 0.74
C PRO A 67 -7.33 -8.90 2.21
N TRP A 68 -8.31 -9.76 2.48
CA TRP A 68 -8.90 -9.92 3.81
C TRP A 68 -7.89 -10.24 4.93
N TRP A 69 -6.78 -10.90 4.61
CA TRP A 69 -5.78 -11.39 5.56
C TRP A 69 -4.60 -10.44 5.83
N ILE A 70 -4.40 -9.43 4.99
CA ILE A 70 -3.28 -8.47 5.08
C ILE A 70 -3.72 -7.24 5.88
N TRP A 71 -2.80 -6.67 6.66
CA TRP A 71 -3.00 -5.37 7.31
C TRP A 71 -2.97 -4.21 6.30
N GLY A 72 -1.98 -4.19 5.42
CA GLY A 72 -1.84 -3.25 4.31
C GLY A 72 -2.96 -3.24 3.28
N ALA A 73 -2.74 -2.56 2.15
CA ALA A 73 -3.72 -2.40 1.09
C ALA A 73 -3.14 -2.69 -0.31
N GLU A 74 -4.01 -3.07 -1.25
CA GLU A 74 -3.66 -3.16 -2.67
C GLU A 74 -3.70 -1.78 -3.34
N MET A 75 -4.68 -0.98 -2.93
CA MET A 75 -4.84 0.42 -3.33
C MET A 75 -5.71 1.16 -2.35
N GLY A 76 -5.69 2.48 -2.42
CA GLY A 76 -6.62 3.30 -1.66
C GLY A 76 -6.49 4.78 -1.99
N VAL A 77 -7.36 5.55 -1.34
CA VAL A 77 -7.33 7.02 -1.34
C VAL A 77 -7.43 7.54 0.09
N ASN A 78 -6.85 8.70 0.35
CA ASN A 78 -7.01 9.38 1.64
C ASN A 78 -7.82 10.69 1.52
N GLU A 79 -8.12 11.29 2.66
CA GLU A 79 -8.87 12.56 2.75
C GLU A 79 -8.22 13.77 2.06
N PHE A 80 -6.96 13.66 1.63
CA PHE A 80 -6.25 14.68 0.85
C PHE A 80 -6.29 14.40 -0.67
N ASN A 81 -7.11 13.44 -1.11
CA ASN A 81 -7.21 12.98 -2.50
C ASN A 81 -5.92 12.36 -3.05
N LEU A 82 -5.02 11.89 -2.17
CA LEU A 82 -3.88 11.08 -2.56
C LEU A 82 -4.38 9.66 -2.89
N ALA A 83 -4.09 9.19 -4.11
CA ALA A 83 -4.34 7.82 -4.53
C ALA A 83 -3.02 7.05 -4.64
N ILE A 84 -2.98 5.83 -4.11
CA ILE A 84 -1.81 4.93 -4.22
C ILE A 84 -2.31 3.52 -4.54
N GLY A 85 -1.57 2.81 -5.39
CA GLY A 85 -1.71 1.37 -5.59
C GLY A 85 -0.34 0.73 -5.78
N ASN A 86 -0.18 -0.51 -5.33
CA ASN A 86 1.08 -1.24 -5.47
C ASN A 86 1.06 -2.16 -6.72
N THR A 87 2.24 -2.57 -7.16
CA THR A 87 2.42 -3.62 -8.17
C THR A 87 3.52 -4.57 -7.74
N ALA A 88 3.35 -5.86 -8.00
CA ALA A 88 4.41 -6.82 -7.80
C ALA A 88 5.51 -6.63 -8.85
N VAL A 89 6.76 -6.58 -8.39
CA VAL A 89 7.97 -6.51 -9.19
C VAL A 89 8.81 -7.76 -8.92
N PHE A 90 8.87 -8.63 -9.92
CA PHE A 90 9.69 -9.84 -9.86
C PHE A 90 11.10 -9.53 -10.34
N THR A 91 12.06 -9.61 -9.42
CA THR A 91 13.48 -9.32 -9.69
C THR A 91 14.36 -10.54 -9.44
N LYS A 92 15.65 -10.44 -9.78
CA LYS A 92 16.66 -11.46 -9.45
C LYS A 92 17.21 -11.33 -8.03
N GLU A 93 16.80 -10.30 -7.29
CA GLU A 93 17.28 -10.07 -5.94
C GLU A 93 16.65 -11.07 -4.97
N LYS A 94 17.40 -11.42 -3.93
CA LYS A 94 16.89 -12.32 -2.90
C LYS A 94 15.97 -11.54 -1.97
N ILE A 95 14.69 -11.89 -1.99
CA ILE A 95 13.69 -11.28 -1.11
C ILE A 95 13.69 -11.99 0.25
N PRO A 96 13.78 -11.25 1.37
CA PRO A 96 13.60 -11.82 2.70
C PRO A 96 12.23 -12.49 2.85
N GLU A 97 12.19 -13.64 3.54
CA GLU A 97 10.92 -14.36 3.79
C GLU A 97 9.99 -13.63 4.77
N ARG A 98 10.52 -12.62 5.48
CA ARG A 98 9.79 -11.78 6.42
C ARG A 98 10.29 -10.34 6.29
N GLY A 99 9.37 -9.40 6.24
CA GLY A 99 9.66 -7.98 6.10
C GLY A 99 8.38 -7.15 6.03
N ILE A 100 8.52 -5.90 5.57
CA ILE A 100 7.40 -5.03 5.26
C ILE A 100 6.94 -5.34 3.84
N LEU A 101 5.66 -5.68 3.67
CA LEU A 101 5.08 -5.87 2.35
C LEU A 101 4.84 -4.53 1.65
N GLY A 102 4.90 -4.48 0.31
CA GLY A 102 4.51 -3.28 -0.42
C GLY A 102 3.08 -2.82 -0.10
N MET A 103 2.17 -3.77 0.14
CA MET A 103 0.81 -3.48 0.61
C MET A 103 0.80 -2.72 1.94
N ASP A 104 1.69 -3.10 2.87
CA ASP A 104 1.82 -2.40 4.15
C ASP A 104 2.39 -0.99 3.93
N MET A 105 3.40 -0.85 3.05
CA MET A 105 4.02 0.45 2.74
C MET A 105 3.02 1.45 2.18
N ILE A 106 2.16 1.04 1.23
CA ILE A 106 1.20 1.98 0.64
C ILE A 106 0.12 2.40 1.64
N ARG A 107 -0.28 1.51 2.56
CA ARG A 107 -1.23 1.87 3.62
C ARG A 107 -0.60 2.87 4.58
N LEU A 108 0.63 2.60 5.04
CA LEU A 108 1.37 3.55 5.87
C LEU A 108 1.50 4.92 5.18
N ALA A 109 1.80 4.95 3.88
CA ALA A 109 1.91 6.19 3.12
C ALA A 109 0.55 6.92 3.02
N LEU A 110 -0.54 6.22 2.71
CA LEU A 110 -1.90 6.77 2.66
C LEU A 110 -2.31 7.39 4.00
N GLU A 111 -1.99 6.73 5.11
CA GLU A 111 -2.33 7.17 6.45
C GLU A 111 -1.46 8.34 6.96
N ARG A 112 -0.31 8.62 6.33
CA ARG A 112 0.72 9.52 6.91
C ARG A 112 1.23 10.63 5.97
N THR A 113 0.77 10.68 4.72
CA THR A 113 1.19 11.68 3.72
C THR A 113 0.01 12.31 3.00
N LYS A 114 0.20 13.51 2.44
CA LYS A 114 -0.88 14.30 1.80
C LYS A 114 -0.74 14.38 0.29
N THR A 115 0.47 14.22 -0.23
CA THR A 115 0.76 14.37 -1.66
C THR A 115 1.51 13.17 -2.22
N ALA A 116 1.43 12.98 -3.54
CA ALA A 116 2.14 11.87 -4.20
C ALA A 116 3.66 11.94 -4.02
N LYS A 117 4.22 13.17 -3.93
CA LYS A 117 5.64 13.37 -3.70
C LYS A 117 6.05 12.97 -2.28
N GLU A 118 5.28 13.39 -1.27
CA GLU A 118 5.50 12.98 0.12
C GLU A 118 5.40 11.46 0.27
N ALA A 119 4.39 10.85 -0.37
CA ALA A 119 4.20 9.39 -0.35
C ALA A 119 5.39 8.64 -0.97
N MET A 120 5.88 9.11 -2.11
CA MET A 120 7.06 8.55 -2.77
C MET A 120 8.30 8.63 -1.86
N GLU A 121 8.59 9.80 -1.31
CA GLU A 121 9.73 9.99 -0.39
C GLU A 121 9.58 9.13 0.87
N PHE A 122 8.38 9.02 1.42
CA PHE A 122 8.08 8.18 2.57
C PHE A 122 8.31 6.68 2.29
N ILE A 123 7.86 6.18 1.14
CA ILE A 123 8.05 4.77 0.75
C ILE A 123 9.53 4.47 0.49
N ILE A 124 10.27 5.38 -0.17
CA ILE A 124 11.73 5.24 -0.34
C ILE A 124 12.42 5.12 1.02
N ASN A 125 12.09 6.00 1.97
CA ASN A 125 12.67 5.95 3.31
C ASN A 125 12.37 4.63 4.04
N ILE A 126 11.17 4.05 3.87
CA ILE A 126 10.86 2.73 4.42
C ILE A 126 11.79 1.66 3.83
N ILE A 127 11.92 1.63 2.50
CA ILE A 127 12.75 0.64 1.81
C ILE A 127 14.21 0.78 2.22
N GLU A 128 14.75 2.00 2.29
CA GLU A 128 16.15 2.24 2.67
C GLU A 128 16.43 1.92 4.15
N SER A 129 15.50 2.23 5.05
CA SER A 129 15.73 2.12 6.50
C SER A 129 15.34 0.76 7.08
N TYR A 130 14.32 0.11 6.51
CA TYR A 130 13.73 -1.13 7.06
C TYR A 130 13.75 -2.29 6.06
N GLY A 131 13.94 -2.02 4.77
CA GLY A 131 13.83 -3.01 3.71
C GLY A 131 12.40 -3.44 3.42
N GLN A 132 12.27 -4.37 2.47
CA GLN A 132 11.01 -5.00 2.09
C GLN A 132 11.14 -6.52 2.08
N GLY A 133 10.02 -7.22 2.21
CA GLY A 133 9.97 -8.67 2.13
C GLY A 133 8.74 -9.26 2.78
N GLY A 134 8.64 -10.59 2.74
CA GLY A 134 7.45 -11.31 3.19
C GLY A 134 6.72 -12.02 2.05
N ASN A 135 5.85 -12.95 2.43
CA ASN A 135 5.02 -13.67 1.48
C ASN A 135 3.86 -12.79 1.00
N GLY A 136 3.76 -12.61 -0.32
CA GLY A 136 2.71 -11.84 -0.95
C GLY A 136 1.45 -12.63 -1.28
N SER A 137 1.33 -13.91 -0.93
CA SER A 137 0.12 -14.74 -1.14
C SER A 137 -0.26 -15.48 0.15
N TYR A 138 -1.57 -15.70 0.35
CA TYR A 138 -2.07 -16.54 1.43
C TYR A 138 -1.94 -18.04 1.13
N GLU A 139 -2.23 -18.45 -0.11
CA GLU A 139 -2.33 -19.87 -0.49
C GLU A 139 -0.97 -20.51 -0.75
N HIS A 140 -0.01 -19.73 -1.25
CA HIS A 140 1.28 -20.26 -1.68
C HIS A 140 2.43 -19.30 -1.40
N LYS A 141 3.67 -19.80 -1.55
CA LYS A 141 4.87 -18.99 -1.38
C LYS A 141 5.11 -18.17 -2.64
N MET A 142 4.96 -16.85 -2.51
CA MET A 142 5.14 -15.85 -3.55
C MET A 142 5.93 -14.67 -2.95
N LEU A 143 7.24 -14.62 -3.21
CA LEU A 143 8.12 -13.55 -2.74
C LEU A 143 8.44 -12.60 -3.89
N TYR A 144 8.19 -11.30 -3.71
CA TYR A 144 8.47 -10.25 -4.69
C TYR A 144 8.74 -8.90 -4.02
N SER A 145 9.30 -7.96 -4.79
CA SER A 145 9.42 -6.55 -4.40
C SER A 145 8.25 -5.73 -4.94
N ASN A 146 8.07 -4.50 -4.46
CA ASN A 146 7.09 -3.54 -4.97
C ASN A 146 7.76 -2.22 -5.36
#